data_AF-A0A6V8CH94-F1
#
_entry.id   AF-A0A6V8CH94-F1
#
_cell.length_a   1.000
_cell.length_b   1.000
_cell.length_c   1.000
_cell.angle_alpha   90.00
_cell.angle_beta   90.00
_cell.angle_gamma   90.00
#
_symmetry.space_group_name_H-M   'P 1'
#
loop_
_entity.id
_entity.type
_entity.pdbx_description
1 polymer ?
#
loop_
_entity_poly.entity_id
_entity_poly.type
_entity_poly.pdbx_seq_one_letter_code
_entity_poly.pdbx_strand_id
1 'polypeptide(L)'
;MFLTMTKKRSIVSLIFGSPDHSYMRVKAALIGLLMCTFSLAGCFSDEVTPEVVIEESIPDGIFVTDGKGLPVNEEPLPLKFSFSDVGQEGPEPSIGVTSSGCIFFIALEKVMRSCDYGETWEEVQGPACSPTTSDPYGWVDPITDRVFGVQMIGLETSWICW
;
A
#
# COMPACT_ATOMS: atom_id res chain seq x y z
N MET A 1 -12.83 84.75 -4.74
CA MET A 1 -12.03 84.05 -3.73
C MET A 1 -12.31 82.56 -3.89
N PHE A 2 -11.28 81.81 -4.25
CA PHE A 2 -11.34 80.40 -4.65
C PHE A 2 -11.79 79.49 -3.50
N LEU A 3 -12.80 78.64 -3.74
CA LEU A 3 -12.93 77.37 -3.03
C LEU A 3 -12.99 76.25 -4.07
N THR A 4 -11.95 75.45 -4.07
CA THR A 4 -11.75 74.22 -4.83
C THR A 4 -12.82 73.19 -4.44
N MET A 5 -13.68 72.82 -5.38
CA MET A 5 -14.54 71.63 -5.27
C MET A 5 -13.73 70.41 -5.71
N THR A 6 -13.13 69.70 -4.76
CA THR A 6 -12.53 68.38 -4.99
C THR A 6 -13.63 67.36 -5.27
N LYS A 7 -13.72 66.93 -6.54
CA LYS A 7 -14.57 65.83 -6.99
C LYS A 7 -14.18 64.56 -6.23
N LYS A 8 -15.06 64.12 -5.32
CA LYS A 8 -14.91 62.90 -4.52
C LYS A 8 -14.82 61.69 -5.47
N ARG A 9 -13.62 61.18 -5.74
CA ARG A 9 -13.42 59.94 -6.49
C ARG A 9 -13.79 58.77 -5.57
N SER A 10 -14.68 57.90 -6.05
CA SER A 10 -15.06 56.68 -5.36
C SER A 10 -13.83 55.77 -5.19
N ILE A 11 -13.64 55.21 -3.99
CA ILE A 11 -12.55 54.26 -3.64
C ILE A 11 -12.49 53.07 -4.61
N VAL A 12 -13.61 52.70 -5.22
CA VAL A 12 -13.68 51.63 -6.22
C VAL A 12 -12.85 51.96 -7.46
N SER A 13 -12.75 53.24 -7.85
CA SER A 13 -11.94 53.68 -9.01
C SER A 13 -10.43 53.76 -8.75
N LEU A 14 -10.01 53.68 -7.48
CA LEU A 14 -8.61 53.67 -7.06
C LEU A 14 -8.03 52.25 -6.97
N ILE A 15 -8.87 51.23 -6.77
CA ILE A 15 -8.45 49.82 -6.66
C ILE A 15 -8.58 49.11 -8.01
N PHE A 16 -9.65 49.39 -8.76
CA PHE A 16 -9.87 48.83 -10.08
C PHE A 16 -9.88 50.01 -11.06
N GLY A 17 -8.72 50.35 -11.62
CA GLY A 17 -8.62 51.36 -12.67
C GLY A 17 -9.70 51.15 -13.74
N SER A 18 -10.17 52.24 -14.35
CA SER A 18 -11.17 52.22 -15.43
C SER A 18 -10.86 51.07 -16.41
N PRO A 19 -11.84 50.25 -16.81
CA PRO A 19 -11.59 49.12 -17.70
C PRO A 19 -11.32 49.69 -19.09
N ASP A 20 -10.08 50.08 -19.33
CA ASP A 20 -9.64 50.42 -20.66
C ASP A 20 -9.71 49.12 -21.49
N HIS A 21 -10.37 49.18 -22.63
CA HIS A 21 -10.62 48.01 -23.49
C HIS A 21 -9.29 47.32 -23.87
N SER A 22 -8.21 48.11 -23.86
CA SER A 22 -6.82 47.71 -24.03
C SER A 22 -6.31 46.81 -22.89
N TYR A 23 -6.63 47.13 -21.64
CA TYR A 23 -6.19 46.37 -20.44
C TYR A 23 -6.86 45.00 -20.35
N MET A 24 -8.15 44.92 -20.70
CA MET A 24 -8.89 43.65 -20.74
C MET A 24 -8.41 42.73 -21.86
N ARG A 25 -8.05 43.31 -23.03
CA ARG A 25 -7.41 42.58 -24.15
C ARG A 25 -6.03 42.06 -23.78
N VAL A 26 -5.21 42.84 -23.08
CA VAL A 26 -3.88 42.41 -22.60
C VAL A 26 -4.00 41.27 -21.58
N LYS A 27 -4.96 41.34 -20.65
CA LYS A 27 -5.22 40.23 -19.71
C LYS A 27 -5.69 38.96 -20.42
N ALA A 28 -6.59 39.09 -21.39
CA ALA A 28 -7.06 37.96 -22.18
C ALA A 28 -5.93 37.31 -22.99
N ALA A 29 -5.04 38.13 -23.57
CA ALA A 29 -3.85 37.63 -24.28
C ALA A 29 -2.87 36.92 -23.34
N LEU A 30 -2.65 37.45 -22.13
CA LEU A 30 -1.80 36.83 -21.11
C LEU A 30 -2.34 35.49 -20.62
N ILE A 31 -3.65 35.40 -20.38
CA ILE A 31 -4.30 34.14 -19.99
C ILE A 31 -4.23 33.13 -21.14
N GLY A 32 -4.48 33.56 -22.38
CA GLY A 32 -4.34 32.70 -23.56
C GLY A 32 -2.93 32.15 -23.72
N LEU A 33 -1.91 33.00 -23.54
CA LEU A 33 -0.50 32.59 -23.57
C LEU A 33 -0.19 31.56 -22.47
N LEU A 34 -0.67 31.80 -21.24
CA LEU A 34 -0.47 30.89 -20.11
C LEU A 34 -1.06 29.49 -20.37
N MET A 35 -2.28 29.45 -20.92
CA MET A 35 -2.95 28.19 -21.28
C MET A 35 -2.21 27.44 -22.39
N CYS A 36 -1.67 28.15 -23.39
CA CYS A 36 -0.85 27.55 -24.44
C CYS A 36 0.46 26.96 -23.90
N THR A 37 1.11 27.63 -22.93
CA THR A 37 2.36 27.13 -22.33
C THR A 37 2.16 25.88 -21.46
N PHE A 38 0.99 25.71 -20.85
CA PHE A 38 0.67 24.52 -20.04
C PHE A 38 0.62 23.24 -20.89
N SER A 39 0.10 23.33 -22.12
CA SER A 39 0.07 22.20 -23.06
C SER A 39 1.46 21.76 -23.54
N LEU A 40 2.45 22.66 -23.49
CA LEU A 40 3.83 22.38 -23.89
C LEU A 40 4.67 21.77 -22.76
N ALA A 41 4.26 21.91 -21.49
CA ALA A 41 4.98 21.36 -20.34
C ALA A 41 5.02 19.82 -20.35
N GLY A 42 4.02 19.16 -20.97
CA GLY A 42 4.00 17.71 -21.15
C GLY A 42 4.89 17.19 -22.28
N CYS A 43 5.41 18.07 -23.16
CA CYS A 43 6.22 17.68 -24.32
C CYS A 43 7.73 17.61 -24.01
N PHE A 44 8.17 18.19 -22.89
CA PHE A 44 9.56 18.21 -22.43
C PHE A 44 9.77 17.39 -21.16
N SER A 45 9.09 16.24 -21.05
CA SER A 45 9.57 15.22 -20.12
C SER A 45 10.78 14.57 -20.77
N ASP A 46 11.97 14.82 -20.22
CA ASP A 46 13.07 13.87 -20.40
C ASP A 46 12.47 12.50 -20.07
N GLU A 47 12.48 11.59 -21.04
CA GLU A 47 12.11 10.21 -20.79
C GLU A 47 13.04 9.74 -19.68
N VAL A 48 12.52 9.67 -18.46
CA VAL A 48 13.22 9.03 -17.34
C VAL A 48 13.44 7.62 -17.83
N THR A 49 14.67 7.38 -18.28
CA THR A 49 15.09 6.06 -18.70
C THR A 49 14.84 5.21 -17.46
N PRO A 50 13.95 4.20 -17.52
CA PRO A 50 13.68 3.39 -16.34
C PRO A 50 15.04 2.88 -15.88
N GLU A 51 15.41 3.26 -14.66
CA GLU A 51 16.63 2.77 -14.04
C GLU A 51 16.49 1.25 -14.08
N VAL A 52 17.32 0.60 -14.88
CA VAL A 52 17.28 -0.85 -15.04
C VAL A 52 17.58 -1.39 -13.65
N VAL A 53 16.55 -1.85 -12.96
CA VAL A 53 16.70 -2.59 -11.72
C VAL A 53 17.49 -3.82 -12.10
N ILE A 54 18.80 -3.78 -11.82
CA ILE A 54 19.63 -4.97 -11.91
C ILE A 54 19.11 -5.85 -10.79
N GLU A 55 18.26 -6.82 -11.13
CA GLU A 55 17.97 -7.93 -10.21
C GLU A 55 19.33 -8.48 -9.79
N GLU A 56 19.66 -8.32 -8.51
CA GLU A 56 20.80 -9.02 -7.94
C GLU A 56 20.60 -10.50 -8.26
N SER A 57 21.51 -11.04 -9.08
CA SER A 57 21.46 -12.45 -9.41
C SER A 57 21.52 -13.24 -8.12
N ILE A 58 20.53 -14.10 -7.89
CA ILE A 58 20.54 -15.02 -6.75
C ILE A 58 21.89 -15.75 -6.78
N PRO A 59 22.69 -15.70 -5.71
CA PRO A 59 23.99 -16.35 -5.71
C PRO A 59 23.83 -17.83 -6.03
N ASP A 60 24.51 -18.28 -7.07
CA ASP A 60 24.49 -19.68 -7.48
C ASP A 60 25.11 -20.57 -6.41
N GLY A 61 24.42 -21.65 -6.04
CA GLY A 61 24.93 -22.70 -5.17
C GLY A 61 24.11 -22.93 -3.90
N ILE A 62 24.66 -23.72 -2.99
CA ILE A 62 24.06 -24.01 -1.70
C ILE A 62 24.92 -23.36 -0.61
N PHE A 63 24.30 -22.51 0.20
CA PHE A 63 24.95 -21.82 1.29
C PHE A 63 24.38 -22.30 2.62
N VAL A 64 25.23 -22.92 3.45
CA VAL A 64 24.85 -23.42 4.77
C VAL A 64 25.45 -22.51 5.83
N THR A 65 24.62 -22.01 6.74
CA THR A 65 25.02 -21.08 7.80
C THR A 65 24.75 -21.61 9.19
N ASP A 66 25.51 -21.13 10.17
CA ASP A 66 25.16 -21.24 11.58
C ASP A 66 24.08 -20.21 11.98
N GLY A 67 23.64 -20.26 13.24
CA GLY A 67 22.66 -19.30 13.78
C GLY A 67 23.16 -17.83 13.84
N LYS A 68 24.40 -17.55 13.47
CA LYS A 68 24.96 -16.19 13.33
C LYS A 68 25.09 -15.76 11.87
N GLY A 69 24.67 -16.60 10.92
CA GLY A 69 24.80 -16.35 9.49
C GLY A 69 26.21 -16.58 8.94
N LEU A 70 27.11 -17.22 9.70
CA LEU A 70 28.46 -17.53 9.23
C LEU A 70 28.46 -18.85 8.46
N PRO A 71 29.26 -18.97 7.38
CA PRO A 71 29.34 -20.20 6.59
C PRO A 71 29.86 -21.37 7.43
N VAL A 72 29.21 -22.51 7.29
CA VAL A 72 29.64 -23.78 7.89
C VAL A 72 29.75 -24.87 6.84
N ASN A 73 30.66 -25.82 7.06
CA ASN A 73 30.89 -26.96 6.16
C ASN A 73 30.05 -28.17 6.62
N GLU A 74 28.73 -28.01 6.59
CA GLU A 74 27.76 -29.05 6.94
C GLU A 74 26.91 -29.41 5.73
N GLU A 75 26.31 -30.61 5.75
CA GLU A 75 25.40 -31.03 4.69
C GLU A 75 24.17 -30.11 4.66
N PRO A 76 23.74 -29.64 3.47
CA PRO A 76 22.53 -28.83 3.35
C PRO A 76 21.30 -29.59 3.86
N LEU A 77 20.43 -28.88 4.57
CA LEU A 77 19.14 -29.44 4.92
C LEU A 77 18.38 -29.81 3.62
N PRO A 78 17.75 -31.00 3.54
CA PRO A 78 17.00 -31.43 2.37
C PRO A 78 15.64 -30.72 2.28
N LEU A 79 15.67 -29.38 2.18
CA LEU A 79 14.51 -28.52 2.12
C LEU A 79 14.06 -28.38 0.66
N LYS A 80 12.75 -28.49 0.44
CA LYS A 80 12.10 -28.09 -0.80
C LYS A 80 11.32 -26.81 -0.51
N PHE A 81 11.69 -25.73 -1.16
CA PHE A 81 10.93 -24.48 -1.08
C PHE A 81 9.81 -24.51 -2.11
N SER A 82 8.60 -24.21 -1.68
CA SER A 82 7.42 -24.06 -2.53
C SER A 82 6.91 -22.63 -2.44
N PHE A 83 6.59 -22.05 -3.59
CA PHE A 83 5.88 -20.79 -3.69
C PHE A 83 4.43 -21.11 -4.06
N SER A 84 3.49 -20.60 -3.27
CA SER A 84 2.05 -20.83 -3.47
C SER A 84 1.34 -19.49 -3.39
N ASP A 85 0.75 -19.07 -4.50
CA ASP A 85 -0.14 -17.92 -4.54
C ASP A 85 -1.57 -18.39 -4.21
N VAL A 86 -2.08 -17.92 -3.07
CA VAL A 86 -3.37 -18.33 -2.52
C VAL A 86 -4.50 -17.40 -3.00
N GLY A 87 -4.18 -16.33 -3.73
CA GLY A 87 -5.15 -15.37 -4.26
C GLY A 87 -5.91 -14.59 -3.18
N GLN A 88 -5.38 -14.51 -1.96
CA GLN A 88 -5.92 -13.71 -0.87
C GLN A 88 -4.96 -12.58 -0.51
N GLU A 89 -5.51 -11.44 -0.10
CA GLU A 89 -4.72 -10.37 0.50
C GLU A 89 -4.42 -10.72 1.96
N GLY A 90 -3.19 -10.46 2.39
CA GLY A 90 -2.74 -10.66 3.76
C GLY A 90 -1.73 -9.58 4.10
N PRO A 91 -2.19 -8.40 4.53
CA PRO A 91 -1.28 -7.31 4.91
C PRO A 91 -0.32 -7.72 6.03
N GLU A 92 -0.80 -8.59 6.93
CA GLU A 92 -0.06 -9.06 8.10
C GLU A 92 0.30 -10.54 7.96
N PRO A 93 1.59 -10.91 8.03
CA PRO A 93 2.00 -12.29 7.93
C PRO A 93 1.66 -13.06 9.20
N SER A 94 0.92 -14.15 9.06
CA SER A 94 0.61 -15.08 10.15
C SER A 94 0.82 -16.52 9.69
N ILE A 95 1.23 -17.41 10.60
CA ILE A 95 1.33 -18.84 10.30
C ILE A 95 1.14 -19.67 11.58
N GLY A 96 0.40 -20.77 11.45
CA GLY A 96 0.20 -21.76 12.50
C GLY A 96 0.32 -23.16 11.91
N VAL A 97 0.87 -24.10 12.69
CA VAL A 97 1.00 -25.49 12.29
C VAL A 97 0.46 -26.36 13.42
N THR A 98 -0.53 -27.19 13.09
CA THR A 98 -1.11 -28.17 14.04
C THR A 98 -0.22 -29.40 14.17
N SER A 99 -0.46 -30.23 15.19
CA SER A 99 0.34 -31.44 15.41
C SER A 99 0.29 -32.45 14.26
N SER A 100 -0.76 -32.42 13.43
CA SER A 100 -0.91 -33.23 12.22
C SER A 100 -0.07 -32.74 11.04
N GLY A 101 0.52 -31.55 11.14
CA GLY A 101 1.27 -30.91 10.06
C GLY A 101 0.42 -30.07 9.11
N CYS A 102 -0.89 -29.93 9.35
CA CYS A 102 -1.70 -28.97 8.60
C CYS A 102 -1.29 -27.53 8.96
N ILE A 103 -1.11 -26.71 7.94
CA ILE A 103 -0.65 -25.33 7.96
C ILE A 103 -1.86 -24.41 7.84
N PHE A 104 -1.86 -23.35 8.63
CA PHE A 104 -2.90 -22.33 8.64
C PHE A 104 -2.27 -20.94 8.55
N PHE A 105 -2.89 -20.04 7.80
CA PHE A 105 -2.62 -18.61 7.91
C PHE A 105 -3.93 -17.82 7.86
N ILE A 106 -3.88 -16.59 8.34
CA ILE A 106 -5.04 -15.70 8.36
C ILE A 106 -4.85 -14.65 7.26
N ALA A 107 -5.82 -14.59 6.36
CA ALA A 107 -5.86 -13.65 5.24
C ALA A 107 -7.06 -12.72 5.45
N LEU A 108 -6.80 -11.57 6.10
CA LEU A 108 -7.85 -10.69 6.61
C LEU A 108 -8.83 -11.46 7.50
N GLU A 109 -10.12 -11.51 7.15
CA GLU A 109 -11.11 -12.24 7.93
C GLU A 109 -10.93 -13.76 7.81
N LYS A 110 -10.37 -14.23 6.71
CA LYS A 110 -10.39 -15.64 6.31
C LYS A 110 -9.29 -16.45 6.99
N VAL A 111 -9.64 -17.69 7.33
CA VAL A 111 -8.68 -18.71 7.79
C VAL A 111 -8.40 -19.66 6.64
N MET A 112 -7.18 -19.66 6.15
CA MET A 112 -6.75 -20.53 5.05
C MET A 112 -6.03 -21.75 5.62
N ARG A 113 -6.33 -22.94 5.10
CA ARG A 113 -5.75 -24.22 5.50
C ARG A 113 -5.09 -24.92 4.33
N SER A 114 -3.93 -25.54 4.58
CA SER A 114 -3.31 -26.56 3.73
C SER A 114 -2.95 -27.78 4.58
N CYS A 115 -3.25 -28.98 4.07
CA CYS A 115 -2.81 -30.25 4.67
C CYS A 115 -1.91 -31.05 3.71
N ASP A 116 -1.39 -30.41 2.67
CA ASP A 116 -0.52 -30.96 1.63
C ASP A 116 0.78 -30.14 1.48
N TYR A 117 1.30 -29.65 2.61
CA TYR A 117 2.55 -28.89 2.69
C TYR A 117 2.56 -27.57 1.89
N GLY A 118 1.40 -26.93 1.74
CA GLY A 118 1.25 -25.64 1.07
C GLY A 118 1.01 -25.73 -0.44
N GLU A 119 0.75 -26.92 -0.99
CA GLU A 119 0.45 -27.09 -2.42
C GLU A 119 -0.96 -26.59 -2.76
N THR A 120 -1.96 -26.90 -1.93
CA THR A 120 -3.33 -26.40 -2.10
C THR A 120 -3.88 -25.78 -0.82
N TRP A 121 -4.81 -24.86 -0.99
CA TRP A 121 -5.37 -24.06 0.09
C TRP A 121 -6.90 -23.98 0.00
N GLU A 122 -7.54 -24.07 1.14
CA GLU A 122 -8.99 -23.93 1.28
C GLU A 122 -9.33 -22.97 2.44
N GLU A 123 -10.43 -22.24 2.29
CA GLU A 123 -10.98 -21.39 3.34
C GLU A 123 -11.78 -22.26 4.31
N VAL A 124 -11.41 -22.24 5.59
CA VAL A 124 -12.02 -23.09 6.64
C VAL A 124 -12.65 -22.29 7.77
N GLN A 125 -12.92 -21.01 7.51
CA GLN A 125 -13.48 -20.09 8.50
C GLN A 125 -14.86 -20.55 8.99
N GLY A 126 -15.07 -20.50 10.30
CA GLY A 126 -16.38 -20.78 10.92
C GLY A 126 -17.38 -19.62 10.72
N PRO A 127 -18.70 -19.89 10.82
CA PRO A 127 -19.76 -18.90 10.56
C PRO A 127 -19.85 -17.77 11.59
N ALA A 128 -19.18 -17.88 12.74
CA ALA A 128 -19.24 -16.93 13.85
C ALA A 128 -18.07 -15.94 13.88
N CYS A 129 -17.31 -15.81 12.80
CA CYS A 129 -16.20 -14.87 12.73
C CYS A 129 -16.64 -13.43 12.45
N SER A 130 -15.78 -12.48 12.80
CA SER A 130 -15.98 -11.07 12.49
C SER A 130 -16.03 -10.85 10.97
N PRO A 131 -16.92 -9.98 10.46
CA PRO A 131 -16.98 -9.63 9.04
C PRO A 131 -15.87 -8.64 8.61
N THR A 132 -15.06 -8.15 9.55
CA THR A 132 -13.95 -7.23 9.26
C THR A 132 -12.80 -7.43 10.25
N THR A 133 -11.60 -7.00 9.87
CA THR A 133 -10.44 -6.91 10.76
C THR A 133 -9.57 -5.70 10.46
N SER A 134 -8.90 -5.18 11.47
CA SER A 134 -7.84 -4.18 11.35
C SER A 134 -6.45 -4.81 11.36
N ASP A 135 -6.28 -5.92 12.08
CA ASP A 135 -5.02 -6.67 12.23
C ASP A 135 -5.37 -8.09 12.68
N PRO A 136 -5.35 -9.08 11.76
CA PRO A 136 -5.65 -10.46 12.09
C PRO A 136 -4.43 -11.18 12.66
N TYR A 137 -4.64 -12.04 13.66
CA TYR A 137 -3.64 -13.03 14.05
C TYR A 137 -4.28 -14.40 14.35
N GLY A 138 -3.48 -15.45 14.21
CA GLY A 138 -3.90 -16.83 14.44
C GLY A 138 -3.26 -17.40 15.71
N TRP A 139 -3.95 -18.33 16.35
CA TRP A 139 -3.36 -19.17 17.40
C TRP A 139 -3.76 -20.63 17.23
N VAL A 140 -2.80 -21.53 17.41
CA VAL A 140 -3.02 -22.97 17.44
C VAL A 140 -2.90 -23.45 18.88
N ASP A 141 -3.96 -24.06 19.42
CA ASP A 141 -3.96 -24.64 20.75
C ASP A 141 -3.08 -25.89 20.79
N PRO A 142 -1.95 -25.89 21.53
CA PRO A 142 -1.01 -27.00 21.54
C PRO A 142 -1.56 -28.26 22.22
N ILE A 143 -2.67 -28.16 22.96
CA ILE A 143 -3.28 -29.30 23.65
C ILE A 143 -4.38 -29.93 22.79
N THR A 144 -5.15 -29.11 22.06
CA THR A 144 -6.36 -29.59 21.36
C THR A 144 -6.31 -29.44 19.84
N ASP A 145 -5.25 -28.88 19.26
CA ASP A 145 -5.10 -28.56 17.84
C ASP A 145 -6.22 -27.65 17.27
N ARG A 146 -6.98 -26.96 18.14
CA ARG A 146 -7.94 -25.96 17.69
C ARG A 146 -7.20 -24.75 17.15
N VAL A 147 -7.67 -24.25 16.01
CA VAL A 147 -7.15 -23.04 15.38
C VAL A 147 -8.13 -21.91 15.67
N PHE A 148 -7.62 -20.81 16.21
CA PHE A 148 -8.40 -19.64 16.52
C PHE A 148 -8.01 -18.51 15.56
N GLY A 149 -8.99 -18.03 14.80
CA GLY A 149 -8.87 -16.78 14.05
C GLY A 149 -9.23 -15.63 14.99
N VAL A 150 -8.27 -14.79 15.32
CA VAL A 150 -8.47 -13.64 16.20
C VAL A 150 -8.46 -12.37 15.38
N GLN A 151 -9.62 -11.73 15.32
CA GLN A 151 -9.84 -10.53 14.53
C GLN A 151 -9.82 -9.32 15.44
N MET A 152 -8.92 -8.38 15.17
CA MET A 152 -8.87 -7.12 15.91
C MET A 152 -9.79 -6.09 15.28
N ILE A 153 -10.65 -5.49 16.09
CA ILE A 153 -11.66 -4.51 15.66
C ILE A 153 -11.28 -3.15 16.22
N GLY A 154 -10.94 -2.22 15.33
CA GLY A 154 -10.69 -0.82 15.66
C GLY A 154 -9.51 -0.60 16.61
N LEU A 155 -8.52 -1.51 16.63
CA LEU A 155 -7.36 -1.49 17.53
C LEU A 155 -7.70 -1.56 19.04
N GLU A 156 -8.94 -1.93 19.41
CA GLU A 156 -9.41 -1.87 20.79
C GLU A 156 -9.94 -3.21 21.29
N THR A 157 -10.68 -3.94 20.45
CA THR A 157 -11.33 -5.20 20.85
C THR A 157 -10.91 -6.36 19.96
N SER A 158 -10.95 -7.57 20.51
CA SER A 158 -10.66 -8.79 19.76
C SER A 158 -11.90 -9.67 19.69
N TRP A 159 -12.19 -10.15 18.49
CA TRP A 159 -13.21 -11.16 18.22
C TRP A 159 -12.52 -12.48 17.92
N ILE A 160 -12.79 -13.49 18.75
CA ILE A 160 -12.20 -14.82 18.61
C ILE A 160 -13.22 -15.74 17.97
N CYS A 161 -12.83 -16.39 16.87
CA CYS A 161 -13.59 -17.48 16.27
C CYS A 161 -12.72 -18.74 16.12
N TRP A 162 -13.38 -19.89 15.97
CA TRP A 162 -12.79 -21.21 15.83
C TRP A 162 -13.66 -22.11 14.93
#